data_AF-A0A2G2NFV9-F1
#
_entry.id   AF-A0A2G2NFV9-F1
#
_cell.length_a   1.000
_cell.length_b   1.000
_cell.length_c   1.000
_cell.angle_alpha   90.00
_cell.angle_beta   90.00
_cell.angle_gamma   90.00
#
_symmetry.space_group_name_H-M   'P 1'
#
loop_
_entity.id
_entity.type
_entity.pdbx_description
1 polymer ?
#
loop_
_entity_poly.entity_id
_entity_poly.type
_entity_poly.pdbx_seq_one_letter_code
_entity_poly.pdbx_strand_id
1 'polypeptide(L)'
;MLATSFALGRAFAVAKYDLAINIGIAGSFDREIELGEVVEVTQDQFSEEIIEDGEELKTYSEIGLRKKDDFPFTDGLLYSSFQIPHSILKKVNGITVNTVHGNEANIQAIEK
;
A
#
# COMPACT_ATOMS: atom_id res chain seq x y z
N MET A 1 -1.26 5.36 -8.02
CA MET A 1 -1.97 4.06 -8.08
C MET A 1 -2.68 3.83 -9.42
N LEU A 2 -3.71 4.60 -9.78
CA LEU A 2 -4.60 4.30 -10.92
C LEU A 2 -3.89 4.13 -12.28
N ALA A 3 -3.00 5.05 -12.65
CA ALA A 3 -2.27 4.98 -13.92
C ALA A 3 -1.40 3.70 -14.02
N THR A 4 -0.74 3.34 -12.91
CA THR A 4 0.06 2.10 -12.80
C THR A 4 -0.83 0.88 -12.95
N SER A 5 -1.95 0.80 -12.22
CA SER A 5 -2.89 -0.33 -12.32
C SER A 5 -3.43 -0.51 -13.73
N PHE A 6 -3.80 0.59 -14.40
CA PHE A 6 -4.26 0.53 -15.79
C PHE A 6 -3.17 0.06 -16.76
N ALA A 7 -1.95 0.60 -16.65
CA ALA A 7 -0.83 0.21 -17.49
C ALA A 7 -0.45 -1.26 -17.29
N LEU A 8 -0.39 -1.74 -16.04
CA LEU A 8 -0.12 -3.13 -15.69
C LEU A 8 -1.22 -4.06 -16.19
N GLY A 9 -2.49 -3.67 -16.07
CA GLY A 9 -3.61 -4.46 -16.61
C GLY A 9 -3.46 -4.74 -18.11
N ARG A 10 -3.03 -3.75 -18.90
CA ARG A 10 -2.74 -3.97 -20.32
C ARG A 10 -1.50 -4.83 -20.54
N ALA A 11 -0.44 -4.60 -19.77
CA ALA A 11 0.82 -5.34 -19.93
C ALA A 11 0.66 -6.83 -19.58
N PHE A 12 -0.02 -7.14 -18.47
CA PHE A 12 -0.22 -8.49 -17.97
C PHE A 12 -1.28 -9.27 -18.75
N ALA A 13 -2.15 -8.59 -19.49
CA ALA A 13 -3.10 -9.23 -20.40
C ALA A 13 -2.41 -9.95 -21.58
N VAL A 14 -1.21 -9.51 -21.97
CA VAL A 14 -0.51 -10.01 -23.18
C VAL A 14 0.82 -10.70 -22.89
N ALA A 15 1.38 -10.54 -21.70
CA ALA A 15 2.66 -11.09 -21.30
C ALA A 15 2.62 -11.64 -19.87
N LYS A 16 3.36 -12.73 -19.65
CA LYS A 16 3.62 -13.28 -18.32
C LYS A 16 5.01 -12.84 -17.87
N TYR A 17 5.13 -12.55 -16.58
CA TYR A 17 6.36 -12.13 -15.95
C TYR A 17 6.64 -13.06 -14.78
N ASP A 18 7.90 -13.46 -14.62
CA ASP A 18 8.32 -14.26 -13.46
C ASP A 18 8.41 -13.41 -12.18
N LEU A 19 8.65 -12.10 -12.33
CA LEU A 19 8.74 -11.13 -11.23
C LEU A 19 8.32 -9.73 -11.71
N ALA A 20 7.59 -9.02 -10.87
CA ALA A 20 7.29 -7.60 -11.03
C ALA A 20 7.68 -6.85 -9.76
N ILE A 21 8.45 -5.77 -9.90
CA ILE A 21 8.94 -4.95 -8.78
C ILE A 21 8.35 -3.55 -8.93
N ASN A 22 7.64 -3.07 -7.90
CA ASN A 22 7.16 -1.70 -7.84
C ASN A 22 8.24 -0.82 -7.19
N ILE A 23 8.73 0.19 -7.91
CA ILE A 23 9.79 1.09 -7.45
C ILE A 23 9.30 2.52 -7.66
N GLY A 24 9.44 3.35 -6.64
CA GLY A 24 9.02 4.74 -6.70
C GLY A 24 9.51 5.55 -5.50
N ILE A 25 9.16 6.82 -5.50
CA ILE A 25 9.40 7.75 -4.38
C ILE A 25 8.17 7.71 -3.49
N ALA A 26 8.40 7.69 -2.17
CA ALA A 26 7.36 7.75 -1.15
C ALA A 26 7.70 8.82 -0.10
N GLY A 27 6.68 9.30 0.60
CA GLY A 27 6.85 10.01 1.86
C GLY A 27 6.95 9.04 3.03
N SER A 28 7.40 9.52 4.18
CA SER A 28 7.46 8.76 5.43
C SER A 28 6.83 9.55 6.57
N PHE A 29 6.04 8.86 7.40
CA PHE A 29 5.64 9.37 8.72
C PHE A 29 6.73 9.13 9.77
N ASP A 30 7.49 8.04 9.61
CA ASP A 30 8.64 7.72 10.45
C ASP A 30 9.81 8.68 10.11
N ARG A 31 10.14 9.53 11.08
CA ARG A 31 11.25 10.50 10.99
C ARG A 31 12.62 9.87 11.16
N GLU A 32 12.71 8.59 11.53
CA GLU A 32 13.96 7.83 11.52
C GLU A 32 14.37 7.38 10.11
N ILE A 33 13.48 7.51 9.11
CA ILE A 33 13.83 7.26 7.71
C ILE A 33 14.33 8.57 7.09
N GLU A 34 15.60 8.59 6.67
CA GLU A 34 16.21 9.80 6.11
C GLU A 34 15.71 10.08 4.69
N LEU A 35 15.68 11.36 4.30
CA LEU A 35 15.37 11.74 2.92
C LEU A 35 16.41 11.15 1.95
N GLY A 36 15.94 10.38 0.98
CA GLY A 36 16.79 9.67 0.01
C GLY A 36 17.24 8.28 0.47
N GLU A 37 16.86 7.85 1.68
CA GLU A 37 17.05 6.47 2.11
C GLU A 37 16.24 5.50 1.23
N VAL A 38 16.85 4.36 0.90
CA VAL A 38 16.20 3.30 0.13
C VAL A 38 15.74 2.22 1.10
N VAL A 39 14.46 1.89 1.03
CA VAL A 39 13.81 0.93 1.93
C VAL A 39 13.16 -0.20 1.15
N GLU A 40 12.98 -1.35 1.80
CA GLU A 40 12.23 -2.48 1.27
C GLU A 40 10.85 -2.52 1.92
N VAL A 41 9.80 -2.31 1.13
CA VAL A 41 8.41 -2.42 1.60
C VAL A 41 8.04 -3.90 1.67
N THR A 42 7.82 -4.42 2.88
CA THR A 42 7.52 -5.85 3.08
C THR A 42 6.03 -6.16 3.11
N GLN A 43 5.23 -5.18 3.48
CA GLN A 43 3.77 -5.24 3.43
C GLN A 43 3.21 -3.86 3.13
N ASP A 44 2.01 -3.80 2.56
CA ASP A 44 1.31 -2.57 2.20
C ASP A 44 -0.19 -2.69 2.52
N GLN A 45 -0.86 -1.55 2.64
CA GLN A 45 -2.31 -1.46 2.77
C GLN A 45 -2.82 -0.20 2.07
N PHE A 46 -4.10 -0.17 1.73
CA PHE A 46 -4.73 1.02 1.18
C PHE A 46 -5.32 1.87 2.31
N SER A 47 -4.96 3.15 2.39
CA SER A 47 -5.54 4.06 3.40
C SER A 47 -7.00 4.38 3.11
N GLU A 48 -7.40 4.43 1.83
CA GLU A 48 -8.71 4.91 1.40
C GLU A 48 -9.75 3.80 1.20
N GLU A 49 -9.48 2.56 1.63
CA GLU A 49 -10.48 1.49 1.66
C GLU A 49 -11.41 1.60 2.88
N ILE A 50 -12.04 2.77 2.98
CA ILE A 50 -12.95 3.15 4.07
C ILE A 50 -14.30 3.52 3.46
N ILE A 51 -15.37 3.27 4.22
CA ILE A 51 -16.75 3.58 3.89
C ILE A 51 -17.27 4.55 4.91
N GLU A 52 -17.78 5.67 4.40
CA GLU A 52 -18.52 6.63 5.18
C GLU A 52 -19.97 6.14 5.34
N ASP A 53 -20.36 5.82 6.57
CA ASP A 53 -21.73 5.46 6.96
C ASP A 53 -22.26 6.52 7.94
N GLY A 54 -22.71 7.64 7.38
CA GLY A 54 -23.05 8.83 8.15
C GLY A 54 -21.81 9.43 8.82
N GLU A 55 -21.81 9.47 10.15
CA GLU A 55 -20.67 9.93 10.96
C GLU A 55 -19.66 8.79 11.26
N GLU A 56 -20.00 7.54 10.93
CA GLU A 56 -19.13 6.38 11.18
C GLU A 56 -18.25 6.07 9.97
N LEU A 57 -17.00 5.69 10.24
CA LEU A 57 -16.10 5.12 9.24
C LEU A 57 -16.04 3.60 9.43
N LYS A 58 -16.33 2.86 8.36
CA LYS A 58 -16.33 1.39 8.32
C LYS A 58 -15.35 0.88 7.29
N THR A 59 -14.76 -0.28 7.54
CA THR A 59 -13.94 -1.01 6.59
C THR A 59 -14.80 -1.84 5.64
N TYR A 60 -14.25 -2.24 4.50
CA TYR A 60 -14.93 -3.14 3.57
C TYR A 60 -15.29 -4.48 4.21
N SER A 61 -14.51 -4.92 5.20
CA SER A 61 -14.78 -6.17 5.92
C SER A 61 -15.98 -6.08 6.85
N GLU A 62 -16.21 -4.93 7.49
CA GLU A 62 -17.32 -4.74 8.42
C GLU A 62 -18.67 -4.73 7.73
N ILE A 63 -18.73 -4.25 6.48
CA ILE A 63 -19.96 -4.25 5.68
C ILE A 63 -20.09 -5.45 4.74
N GLY A 64 -19.11 -6.37 4.74
CA GLY A 64 -19.12 -7.56 3.89
C GLY A 64 -18.85 -7.31 2.39
N LEU A 65 -18.23 -6.17 2.03
CA LEU A 65 -17.86 -5.87 0.64
C LEU A 65 -16.64 -6.66 0.19
N ARG A 66 -15.68 -6.90 1.09
CA ARG A 66 -14.47 -7.70 0.86
C ARG A 66 -14.02 -8.32 2.18
N LYS A 67 -13.71 -9.60 2.20
CA LYS A 67 -13.12 -10.23 3.39
C LYS A 67 -11.66 -9.81 3.51
N LYS A 68 -11.18 -9.71 4.74
CA LYS A 68 -9.78 -9.34 5.01
C LYS A 68 -8.76 -10.30 4.37
N ASP A 69 -9.14 -11.56 4.21
CA ASP A 69 -8.31 -12.62 3.61
C ASP A 69 -8.67 -12.95 2.16
N ASP A 70 -9.48 -12.10 1.50
CA ASP A 70 -9.70 -12.26 0.06
C ASP A 70 -8.38 -12.02 -0.67
N PHE A 71 -7.98 -12.95 -1.54
CA PHE A 71 -6.77 -12.83 -2.33
C PHE A 71 -6.71 -11.47 -3.06
N PRO A 72 -5.56 -10.76 -3.05
CA PRO A 72 -4.24 -11.17 -2.56
C PRO A 72 -3.93 -10.81 -1.09
N PHE A 73 -4.92 -10.49 -0.27
CA PHE A 73 -4.71 -9.95 1.08
C PHE A 73 -4.72 -11.03 2.17
N THR A 74 -4.13 -10.71 3.32
CA THR A 74 -4.20 -11.48 4.56
C THR A 74 -4.36 -10.49 5.72
N ASP A 75 -5.44 -10.63 6.49
CA ASP A 75 -5.89 -9.66 7.50
C ASP A 75 -5.93 -8.19 6.98
N GLY A 76 -6.30 -8.00 5.72
CA GLY A 76 -6.39 -6.67 5.09
C GLY A 76 -5.05 -6.09 4.63
N LEU A 77 -3.94 -6.81 4.83
CA LEU A 77 -2.61 -6.42 4.41
C LEU A 77 -2.20 -7.14 3.12
N LEU A 78 -1.44 -6.46 2.28
CA LEU A 78 -0.81 -7.02 1.10
C LEU A 78 0.66 -7.31 1.43
N TYR A 79 1.01 -8.58 1.55
CA TYR A 79 2.40 -8.98 1.80
C TYR A 79 3.18 -9.10 0.50
N SER A 80 4.43 -8.65 0.50
CA SER A 80 5.31 -8.85 -0.65
C SER A 80 5.53 -10.34 -0.89
N SER A 81 5.30 -10.79 -2.13
CA SER A 81 5.55 -12.18 -2.55
C SER A 81 7.04 -12.48 -2.78
N PHE A 82 7.88 -11.44 -2.79
CA PHE A 82 9.33 -11.55 -2.97
C PHE A 82 10.05 -10.64 -1.97
N GLN A 83 11.04 -11.18 -1.28
CA GLN A 83 11.97 -10.39 -0.45
C GLN A 83 13.37 -10.48 -1.03
N ILE A 84 14.10 -9.38 -0.96
CA ILE A 84 15.47 -9.33 -1.46
C ILE A 84 16.35 -10.21 -0.55
N PRO A 85 16.97 -11.29 -1.07
CA PRO A 85 17.82 -12.15 -0.25
C PRO A 85 19.01 -11.36 0.27
N HIS A 86 19.30 -11.49 1.57
CA HIS A 86 20.38 -10.77 2.24
C HIS A 86 20.30 -9.23 2.07
N SER A 87 19.09 -8.70 1.95
CA SER A 87 18.83 -7.25 1.89
C SER A 87 19.47 -6.54 3.08
N ILE A 88 20.21 -5.47 2.78
CA ILE A 88 20.72 -4.52 3.78
C ILE A 88 19.74 -3.35 3.99
N LEU A 89 18.64 -3.31 3.23
CA LEU A 89 17.68 -2.20 3.26
C LEU A 89 16.82 -2.30 4.53
N LYS A 90 16.47 -1.14 5.10
CA LYS A 90 15.48 -1.07 6.18
C LYS A 90 14.16 -1.62 5.64
N LYS A 91 13.62 -2.62 6.34
CA LYS A 91 12.30 -3.21 6.03
C LYS A 91 11.22 -2.36 6.68
N VAL A 92 10.23 -1.96 5.89
CA VAL A 92 9.18 -1.05 6.33
C VAL A 92 7.79 -1.51 5.90
N ASN A 93 6.78 -0.97 6.56
CA ASN A 93 5.38 -1.10 6.16
C ASN A 93 5.00 0.09 5.27
N GLY A 94 4.33 -0.20 4.17
CA GLY A 94 3.78 0.79 3.25
C GLY A 94 2.33 1.11 3.58
N ILE A 95 1.92 2.30 3.12
CA ILE A 95 0.51 2.66 2.94
C ILE A 95 0.38 3.28 1.56
N THR A 96 -0.36 2.63 0.67
CA THR A 96 -0.72 3.21 -0.62
C THR A 96 -1.86 4.21 -0.41
N VAL A 97 -1.61 5.44 -0.88
CA VAL A 97 -2.56 6.55 -0.87
C VAL A 97 -2.83 7.03 -2.30
N ASN A 98 -4.01 7.57 -2.54
CA ASN A 98 -4.34 8.34 -3.73
C ASN A 98 -4.19 9.84 -3.52
N THR A 99 -4.34 10.30 -2.28
CA THR A 99 -4.24 11.72 -1.92
C THR A 99 -2.87 12.02 -1.31
N VAL A 100 -2.17 13.02 -1.84
CA VAL A 100 -0.97 13.55 -1.19
C VAL A 100 -1.43 14.55 -0.12
N HIS A 101 -1.25 14.20 1.15
CA HIS A 101 -1.68 15.05 2.26
C HIS A 101 -0.60 16.07 2.62
N GLY A 102 -0.97 17.36 2.65
CA GLY A 102 -0.15 18.44 3.22
C GLY A 102 -0.74 19.05 4.49
N ASN A 103 -1.87 18.52 4.96
CA ASN A 103 -2.56 18.97 6.16
C ASN A 103 -2.27 17.99 7.31
N GLU A 104 -1.80 18.51 8.44
CA GLU A 104 -1.37 17.72 9.59
C GLU A 104 -2.49 16.85 10.18
N ALA A 105 -3.72 17.35 10.26
CA ALA A 105 -4.85 16.58 10.78
C ALA A 105 -5.18 15.39 9.87
N ASN A 106 -5.14 15.59 8.55
CA ASN A 106 -5.37 14.51 7.59
C ASN A 106 -4.23 13.49 7.57
N ILE A 107 -2.98 13.95 7.79
CA ILE A 107 -1.82 13.06 7.95
C ILE A 107 -2.01 12.17 9.18
N GLN A 108 -2.34 12.76 10.33
CA GLN A 108 -2.59 12.02 11.57
C GLN A 108 -3.74 11.01 11.45
N ALA A 109 -4.76 11.31 10.64
CA ALA A 109 -5.88 10.40 10.43
C ALA A 109 -5.51 9.11 9.68
N ILE A 110 -4.40 9.11 8.93
CA ILE A 110 -3.94 7.96 8.14
C ILE A 110 -2.62 7.35 8.63
N GLU A 111 -1.92 8.04 9.54
CA GLU A 111 -0.76 7.53 10.24
C GLU A 111 -1.20 6.36 11.14
N LYS A 112 -0.80 5.13 10.77
CA LYS A 112 -1.13 3.90 11.52
C LYS A 112 0.09 3.34 12.23
#